data_AF-A0AAV0BJ52-F1
#
_entry.id   AF-A0AAV0BJ52-F1
#
_cell.length_a   1.000
_cell.length_b   1.000
_cell.length_c   1.000
_cell.angle_alpha   90.00
_cell.angle_beta   90.00
_cell.angle_gamma   90.00
#
_symmetry.space_group_name_H-M   'P 1'
#
loop_
_entity.id
_entity.type
_entity.pdbx_description
1 polymer ?
#
loop_
_entity_poly.entity_id
_entity_poly.type
_entity_poly.pdbx_seq_one_letter_code
_entity_poly.pdbx_strand_id
1 'polypeptide(L)'
;MVIQINAWGAQEPQFWPVKDYAHSWRMGADVNTHDTWGNIVRTINQFATYAEFVEPGTFIDLDTIIMGRGNVIATEVATQFSFWCLAKSPIFFSADVSSLSDRFRYILTKPAMLKVHKDPLGKAISLRRRYDGFDVWSGPLANNNMIVLIINYNELPGAFDFQLKHVGIFNATLQDLWNDEIVEVQNGVYSDSVPNHGVNVYKLSNLILMPPISFRYYSAGDVEHASASDRAGIRQVGTSSEKAGNWIGHKGFFEFHNIDGGKKGGLKVLQIAYIAMDNFLEPAISHGDRFGSVKLNNNDEVVLNFPMSGNNNERVYRDYRVDLGGFLPGETNRIKFSNPKGWAPDIVGIGVQKDA
;
A
#
# COMPACT_ATOMS: atom_id res chain seq x y z
N MET A 1 -8.35 7.00 31.17
CA MET A 1 -7.90 5.62 30.88
C MET A 1 -7.79 5.49 29.37
N VAL A 2 -6.70 4.94 28.85
CA VAL A 2 -6.54 4.60 27.42
C VAL A 2 -6.75 3.08 27.30
N ILE A 3 -7.49 2.65 26.29
CA ILE A 3 -7.85 1.24 26.08
C ILE A 3 -7.33 0.82 24.71
N GLN A 4 -6.65 -0.31 24.65
CA GLN A 4 -6.13 -0.94 23.42
C GLN A 4 -6.65 -2.38 23.34
N ILE A 5 -7.22 -2.74 22.19
CA ILE A 5 -7.68 -4.11 21.91
C ILE A 5 -6.54 -4.87 21.25
N ASN A 6 -6.06 -5.94 21.89
CA ASN A 6 -5.08 -6.83 21.30
C ASN A 6 -5.64 -8.23 21.10
N ALA A 7 -6.19 -8.47 19.92
CA ALA A 7 -6.65 -9.78 19.47
C ALA A 7 -5.90 -10.25 18.22
N TRP A 8 -4.71 -9.69 17.96
CA TRP A 8 -3.86 -10.07 16.83
C TRP A 8 -4.49 -9.91 15.44
N GLY A 9 -5.49 -9.03 15.31
CA GLY A 9 -6.31 -8.91 14.10
C GLY A 9 -7.32 -10.04 13.89
N ALA A 10 -7.40 -11.00 14.82
CA ALA A 10 -8.42 -12.04 14.79
C ALA A 10 -9.81 -11.40 14.85
N GLN A 11 -10.75 -11.96 14.10
CA GLN A 11 -12.13 -11.46 13.97
C GLN A 11 -12.25 -10.03 13.41
N GLU A 12 -11.19 -9.53 12.78
CA GLU A 12 -11.20 -8.30 11.98
C GLU A 12 -11.74 -7.06 12.72
N PRO A 13 -11.03 -6.56 13.76
CA PRO A 13 -11.50 -5.44 14.59
C PRO A 13 -11.77 -4.15 13.80
N GLN A 14 -11.20 -3.98 12.59
CA GLN A 14 -11.56 -2.89 11.67
C GLN A 14 -13.07 -2.75 11.42
N PHE A 15 -13.83 -3.84 11.54
CA PHE A 15 -15.27 -3.85 11.29
C PHE A 15 -16.10 -3.70 12.56
N TRP A 16 -15.44 -3.65 13.71
CA TRP A 16 -16.12 -3.41 14.96
C TRP A 16 -16.32 -1.90 15.13
N PRO A 17 -17.31 -1.47 15.93
CA PRO A 17 -17.41 -0.09 16.38
C PRO A 17 -16.32 0.23 17.41
N VAL A 18 -15.04 0.08 17.05
CA VAL A 18 -13.90 0.16 17.99
C VAL A 18 -13.89 1.47 18.76
N LYS A 19 -14.24 2.58 18.12
CA LYS A 19 -14.32 3.91 18.73
C LYS A 19 -15.22 3.99 19.96
N ASP A 20 -16.20 3.09 20.09
CA ASP A 20 -17.13 3.05 21.22
C ASP A 20 -16.51 2.34 22.45
N TYR A 21 -15.42 1.58 22.26
CA TYR A 21 -14.85 0.69 23.27
C TYR A 21 -13.35 0.87 23.51
N ALA A 22 -12.60 1.39 22.53
CA ALA A 22 -11.14 1.51 22.60
C ALA A 22 -10.59 2.67 21.77
N HIS A 23 -9.33 3.00 22.04
CA HIS A 23 -8.58 4.08 21.38
C HIS A 23 -7.59 3.53 20.33
N SER A 24 -7.28 2.25 20.42
CA SER A 24 -6.51 1.54 19.39
C SER A 24 -6.81 0.05 19.37
N TRP A 25 -6.43 -0.60 18.27
CA TRP A 25 -6.64 -2.03 18.08
C TRP A 25 -5.53 -2.64 17.21
N ARG A 26 -5.07 -3.84 17.58
CA ARG A 26 -3.94 -4.53 16.94
C ARG A 26 -4.39 -5.22 15.65
N MET A 27 -3.71 -4.93 14.53
CA MET A 27 -4.17 -5.41 13.22
C MET A 27 -3.70 -6.80 12.80
N GLY A 28 -2.58 -7.32 13.32
CA GLY A 28 -1.92 -8.51 12.75
C GLY A 28 -1.17 -9.35 13.77
N ALA A 29 -0.21 -10.20 13.35
CA ALA A 29 0.69 -10.91 14.25
C ALA A 29 1.79 -10.00 14.83
N ASP A 30 2.48 -10.48 15.87
CA ASP A 30 3.56 -9.76 16.53
C ASP A 30 4.68 -9.41 15.55
N VAL A 31 5.19 -8.19 15.64
CA VAL A 31 6.27 -7.71 14.77
C VAL A 31 7.64 -8.20 15.28
N ASN A 32 7.79 -8.37 16.60
CA ASN A 32 9.06 -8.66 17.26
C ASN A 32 9.36 -10.17 17.37
N THR A 33 9.67 -10.81 16.25
CA THR A 33 10.13 -12.23 16.20
C THR A 33 11.50 -12.36 15.49
N HIS A 34 11.97 -13.59 15.21
CA HIS A 34 13.35 -13.87 14.75
C HIS A 34 13.78 -13.13 13.46
N ASP A 35 12.84 -12.88 12.53
CA ASP A 35 13.07 -12.10 11.31
C ASP A 35 12.50 -10.68 11.44
N THR A 36 13.29 -9.74 11.92
CA THR A 36 12.80 -8.40 12.27
C THR A 36 12.41 -7.57 11.04
N TRP A 37 13.22 -7.56 9.98
CA TRP A 37 12.92 -6.79 8.77
C TRP A 37 11.72 -7.36 8.01
N GLY A 38 11.68 -8.68 7.80
CA GLY A 38 10.55 -9.32 7.13
C GLY A 38 9.22 -9.07 7.84
N ASN A 39 9.23 -9.01 9.19
CA ASN A 39 8.03 -8.66 9.95
C ASN A 39 7.64 -7.18 9.86
N ILE A 40 8.60 -6.26 9.78
CA ILE A 40 8.32 -4.84 9.51
C ILE A 40 7.63 -4.72 8.14
N VAL A 41 8.20 -5.35 7.10
CA VAL A 41 7.64 -5.33 5.74
C VAL A 41 6.24 -5.97 5.70
N ARG A 42 6.06 -7.13 6.33
CA ARG A 42 4.76 -7.80 6.47
C ARG A 42 3.71 -6.88 7.10
N THR A 43 4.09 -6.17 8.16
CA THR A 43 3.21 -5.25 8.88
C THR A 43 2.85 -4.04 8.01
N ILE A 44 3.81 -3.46 7.29
CA ILE A 44 3.57 -2.37 6.32
C ILE A 44 2.61 -2.82 5.20
N ASN A 45 2.84 -4.01 4.64
CA ASN A 45 1.97 -4.59 3.62
C ASN A 45 0.54 -4.80 4.13
N GLN A 46 0.39 -5.34 5.34
CA GLN A 46 -0.92 -5.51 5.96
C GLN A 46 -1.63 -4.16 6.18
N PHE A 47 -0.90 -3.11 6.58
CA PHE A 47 -1.47 -1.78 6.78
C PHE A 47 -2.03 -1.18 5.48
N ALA A 48 -1.49 -1.53 4.31
CA ALA A 48 -1.88 -0.94 3.02
C ALA A 48 -3.40 -0.99 2.79
N THR A 49 -4.04 -2.10 3.12
CA THR A 49 -5.49 -2.27 2.95
C THR A 49 -6.29 -1.78 4.15
N TYR A 50 -5.63 -1.53 5.28
CA TYR A 50 -6.23 -1.16 6.56
C TYR A 50 -6.21 0.35 6.82
N ALA A 51 -5.39 1.11 6.09
CA ALA A 51 -5.20 2.55 6.29
C ALA A 51 -6.51 3.37 6.32
N GLU A 52 -7.55 2.93 5.59
CA GLU A 52 -8.86 3.60 5.55
C GLU A 52 -9.62 3.57 6.88
N PHE A 53 -9.32 2.60 7.76
CA PHE A 53 -9.96 2.45 9.06
C PHE A 53 -9.29 3.28 10.16
N VAL A 54 -8.24 4.04 9.83
CA VAL A 54 -7.66 5.01 10.77
C VAL A 54 -8.56 6.22 10.85
N GLU A 55 -9.10 6.44 12.05
CA GLU A 55 -9.93 7.60 12.35
C GLU A 55 -9.40 8.34 13.58
N PRO A 56 -9.51 9.69 13.63
CA PRO A 56 -9.15 10.43 14.82
C PRO A 56 -9.86 9.88 16.07
N GLY A 57 -9.07 9.44 17.05
CA GLY A 57 -9.58 8.83 18.29
C GLY A 57 -9.61 7.31 18.31
N THR A 58 -9.44 6.63 17.17
CA THR A 58 -9.25 5.18 17.08
C THR A 58 -8.17 4.82 16.06
N PHE A 59 -6.99 4.45 16.55
CA PHE A 59 -5.81 4.23 15.72
C PHE A 59 -5.48 2.75 15.57
N ILE A 60 -4.94 2.38 14.41
CA ILE A 60 -4.47 1.03 14.17
C ILE A 60 -3.14 0.84 14.89
N ASP A 61 -3.05 -0.19 15.72
CA ASP A 61 -1.84 -0.59 16.40
C ASP A 61 -1.05 -1.58 15.54
N LEU A 62 0.10 -1.09 15.06
CA LEU A 62 1.05 -1.82 14.24
C LEU A 62 2.06 -2.63 15.08
N ASP A 63 1.81 -2.77 16.38
CA ASP A 63 2.72 -3.38 17.36
C ASP A 63 3.98 -2.52 17.62
N THR A 64 4.87 -3.03 18.47
CA THR A 64 6.03 -2.30 18.99
C THR A 64 7.09 -1.92 17.94
N ILE A 65 7.79 -0.81 18.17
CA ILE A 65 9.03 -0.47 17.46
C ILE A 65 10.13 -1.41 17.92
N ILE A 66 10.77 -2.10 16.97
CA ILE A 66 11.84 -3.06 17.22
C ILE A 66 13.16 -2.30 17.31
N MET A 67 13.85 -2.48 18.42
CA MET A 67 15.18 -1.90 18.64
C MET A 67 15.98 -2.79 19.59
N GLY A 68 17.29 -2.93 19.37
CA GLY A 68 18.16 -3.68 20.30
C GLY A 68 17.91 -5.19 20.41
N ARG A 69 17.14 -5.78 19.49
CA ARG A 69 16.93 -7.23 19.36
C ARG A 69 17.02 -7.65 17.89
N GLY A 70 17.56 -8.83 17.63
CA GLY A 70 17.82 -9.32 16.27
C GLY A 70 18.92 -8.53 15.55
N ASN A 71 19.00 -8.71 14.24
CA ASN A 71 19.98 -8.03 13.37
C ASN A 71 19.44 -6.71 12.78
N VAL A 72 18.43 -6.08 13.41
CA VAL A 72 17.82 -4.85 12.87
C VAL A 72 18.83 -3.70 12.85
N ILE A 73 18.96 -3.04 11.69
CA ILE A 73 19.88 -1.91 11.53
C ILE A 73 19.16 -0.57 11.67
N ALA A 74 19.91 0.49 11.96
CA ALA A 74 19.34 1.83 12.14
C ALA A 74 18.55 2.36 10.94
N THR A 75 18.90 1.95 9.72
CA THR A 75 18.14 2.31 8.52
C THR A 75 16.74 1.70 8.54
N GLU A 76 16.61 0.43 8.92
CA GLU A 76 15.32 -0.27 9.06
C GLU A 76 14.48 0.31 10.20
N VAL A 77 15.12 0.68 11.33
CA VAL A 77 14.43 1.36 12.45
C VAL A 77 13.93 2.75 12.02
N ALA A 78 14.68 3.48 11.19
CA ALA A 78 14.22 4.76 10.65
C ALA A 78 13.01 4.58 9.72
N THR A 79 13.00 3.52 8.90
CA THR A 79 11.85 3.12 8.08
C THR A 79 10.64 2.78 8.94
N GLN A 80 10.80 1.90 9.94
CA GLN A 80 9.72 1.50 10.84
C GLN A 80 9.15 2.70 11.59
N PHE A 81 10.01 3.51 12.22
CA PHE A 81 9.59 4.67 13.00
C PHE A 81 8.86 5.71 12.14
N SER A 82 9.38 6.00 10.95
CA SER A 82 8.74 6.93 10.01
C SER A 82 7.36 6.42 9.62
N PHE A 83 7.26 5.14 9.24
CA PHE A 83 5.98 4.55 8.83
C PHE A 83 4.96 4.55 9.96
N TRP A 84 5.33 4.14 11.18
CA TRP A 84 4.42 4.10 12.33
C TRP A 84 3.92 5.50 12.69
N CYS A 85 4.81 6.52 12.64
CA CYS A 85 4.43 7.91 12.84
C CYS A 85 3.39 8.38 11.82
N LEU A 86 3.60 8.07 10.54
CA LEU A 86 2.74 8.52 9.45
C LEU A 86 1.44 7.71 9.34
N ALA A 87 1.45 6.45 9.77
CA ALA A 87 0.28 5.59 9.94
C ALA A 87 -0.58 5.97 11.16
N LYS A 88 -0.08 6.88 12.01
CA LYS A 88 -0.70 7.29 13.29
C LYS A 88 -0.82 6.17 14.31
N SER A 89 0.03 5.14 14.19
CA SER A 89 0.07 4.04 15.16
C SER A 89 0.46 4.57 16.55
N PRO A 90 -0.04 3.96 17.64
CA PRO A 90 0.64 4.03 18.92
C PRO A 90 2.13 3.70 18.76
N ILE A 91 3.00 4.46 19.45
CA ILE A 91 4.45 4.24 19.46
C ILE A 91 4.81 3.59 20.79
N PHE A 92 4.96 2.28 20.78
CA PHE A 92 5.43 1.50 21.92
C PHE A 92 6.82 0.95 21.62
N PHE A 93 7.76 1.07 22.57
CA PHE A 93 9.13 0.59 22.40
C PHE A 93 9.28 -0.83 22.96
N SER A 94 9.90 -1.74 22.20
CA SER A 94 10.06 -3.14 22.60
C SER A 94 11.32 -3.43 23.43
N ALA A 95 12.11 -2.42 23.79
CA ALA A 95 13.47 -2.59 24.31
C ALA A 95 13.80 -1.72 25.51
N ASP A 96 14.90 -2.06 26.16
CA ASP A 96 15.46 -1.31 27.28
C ASP A 96 15.99 0.05 26.79
N VAL A 97 15.23 1.09 27.10
CA VAL A 97 15.53 2.48 26.74
C VAL A 97 16.83 2.99 27.38
N SER A 98 17.31 2.37 28.47
CA SER A 98 18.57 2.74 29.11
C SER A 98 19.80 2.33 28.30
N SER A 99 19.65 1.31 27.43
CA SER A 99 20.71 0.81 26.55
C SER A 99 20.65 1.34 25.12
N LEU A 100 19.80 2.33 24.86
CA LEU A 100 19.66 2.91 23.51
C LEU A 100 20.94 3.61 23.09
N SER A 101 21.46 3.24 21.92
CA SER A 101 22.53 4.00 21.27
C SER A 101 22.04 5.40 20.90
N ASP A 102 22.96 6.37 20.84
CA ASP A 102 22.63 7.73 20.42
C ASP A 102 21.99 7.78 19.03
N ARG A 103 22.38 6.85 18.14
CA ARG A 103 21.81 6.72 16.79
C ARG A 103 20.33 6.34 16.82
N PHE A 104 19.94 5.34 17.60
CA PHE A 104 18.52 4.98 17.75
C PHE A 104 17.75 6.07 18.49
N ARG A 105 18.34 6.69 19.52
CA ARG A 105 17.72 7.81 20.21
C ARG A 105 17.43 8.98 19.27
N TYR A 106 18.36 9.32 18.39
CA TYR A 106 18.18 10.37 17.37
C TYR A 106 16.99 10.05 16.46
N ILE A 107 16.90 8.82 15.96
CA ILE A 107 15.79 8.37 15.10
C ILE A 107 14.45 8.50 15.82
N LEU A 108 14.31 7.89 17.00
CA LEU A 108 13.05 7.75 17.71
C LEU A 108 12.55 9.06 18.35
N THR A 109 13.39 10.09 18.38
CA THR A 109 13.04 11.41 18.92
C THR A 109 12.99 12.49 17.84
N LYS A 110 13.11 12.15 16.55
CA LYS A 110 13.11 13.13 15.45
C LYS A 110 11.86 14.03 15.53
N PRO A 111 12.01 15.33 15.84
CA PRO A 111 10.86 16.20 16.13
C PRO A 111 9.91 16.34 14.94
N ALA A 112 10.44 16.34 13.72
CA ALA A 112 9.64 16.43 12.49
C ALA A 112 8.69 15.22 12.32
N MET A 113 9.16 14.00 12.58
CA MET A 113 8.32 12.79 12.55
C MET A 113 7.24 12.83 13.62
N LEU A 114 7.59 13.20 14.86
CA LEU A 114 6.64 13.31 15.96
C LEU A 114 5.58 14.39 15.73
N LYS A 115 5.93 15.48 15.03
CA LYS A 115 4.97 16.51 14.62
C LYS A 115 3.97 15.97 13.61
N VAL A 116 4.42 15.14 12.66
CA VAL A 116 3.52 14.44 11.74
C VAL A 116 2.63 13.48 12.53
N HIS A 117 3.19 12.64 13.41
CA HIS A 117 2.42 11.71 14.24
C HIS A 117 1.27 12.39 15.00
N LYS A 118 1.54 13.58 15.56
CA LYS A 118 0.59 14.39 16.32
C LYS A 118 -0.23 15.38 15.48
N ASP A 119 -0.20 15.27 14.16
CA ASP A 119 -0.98 16.15 13.29
C ASP A 119 -2.48 16.06 13.64
N PRO A 120 -3.18 17.20 13.84
CA PRO A 120 -4.54 17.21 14.37
C PRO A 120 -5.57 16.66 13.40
N LEU A 121 -5.24 16.49 12.11
CA LEU A 121 -6.14 15.84 11.16
C LEU A 121 -6.32 14.34 11.49
N GLY A 122 -5.33 13.72 12.16
CA GLY A 122 -5.40 12.32 12.61
C GLY A 122 -5.56 11.30 11.48
N LYS A 123 -5.29 11.68 10.22
CA LYS A 123 -5.40 10.82 9.04
C LYS A 123 -4.08 10.13 8.75
N ALA A 124 -4.13 8.83 8.49
CA ALA A 124 -2.98 8.05 8.09
C ALA A 124 -2.58 8.27 6.63
N ILE A 125 -1.35 7.86 6.31
CA ILE A 125 -0.93 7.61 4.93
C ILE A 125 -1.63 6.39 4.33
N SER A 126 -1.75 6.36 3.01
CA SER A 126 -2.18 5.18 2.25
C SER A 126 -1.19 4.89 1.12
N LEU A 127 -1.10 3.64 0.70
CA LEU A 127 -0.25 3.24 -0.42
C LEU A 127 -0.78 3.90 -1.70
N ARG A 128 0.08 4.62 -2.41
CA ARG A 128 -0.28 5.33 -3.66
C ARG A 128 0.28 4.65 -4.89
N ARG A 129 1.53 4.16 -4.78
CA ARG A 129 2.19 3.47 -5.87
C ARG A 129 3.20 2.46 -5.34
N ARG A 130 3.24 1.30 -5.97
CA ARG A 130 4.31 0.31 -5.82
C ARG A 130 5.10 0.22 -7.12
N TYR A 131 6.41 0.16 -6.98
CA TYR A 131 7.39 -0.07 -8.02
C TYR A 131 8.17 -1.34 -7.68
N ASP A 132 9.12 -1.71 -8.53
CA ASP A 132 10.04 -2.81 -8.24
C ASP A 132 10.94 -2.44 -7.05
N GLY A 133 10.63 -3.00 -5.87
CA GLY A 133 11.36 -2.76 -4.62
C GLY A 133 11.16 -1.37 -3.98
N PHE A 134 10.27 -0.51 -4.48
CA PHE A 134 9.95 0.78 -3.85
C PHE A 134 8.44 0.97 -3.67
N ASP A 135 8.05 1.59 -2.56
CA ASP A 135 6.69 2.07 -2.35
C ASP A 135 6.64 3.58 -2.12
N VAL A 136 5.59 4.21 -2.65
CA VAL A 136 5.21 5.59 -2.39
C VAL A 136 3.89 5.58 -1.62
N TRP A 137 3.92 6.18 -0.44
CA TRP A 137 2.77 6.38 0.44
C TRP A 137 2.48 7.86 0.58
N SER A 138 1.21 8.24 0.73
CA SER A 138 0.88 9.62 1.06
C SER A 138 -0.41 9.77 1.86
N GLY A 139 -0.48 10.87 2.62
CA GLY A 139 -1.63 11.21 3.44
C GLY A 139 -1.76 12.72 3.60
N PRO A 140 -2.99 13.24 3.80
CA PRO A 140 -3.19 14.65 4.09
C PRO A 140 -2.69 14.99 5.49
N LEU A 141 -2.22 16.22 5.65
CA LEU A 141 -1.93 16.86 6.93
C LEU A 141 -2.81 18.09 7.10
N ALA A 142 -2.88 18.63 8.31
CA ALA A 142 -3.54 19.90 8.56
C ALA A 142 -2.92 21.04 7.72
N ASN A 143 -3.70 22.12 7.53
CA ASN A 143 -3.33 23.31 6.76
C ASN A 143 -3.02 23.02 5.29
N ASN A 144 -3.78 22.10 4.67
CA ASN A 144 -3.66 21.75 3.25
C ASN A 144 -2.26 21.30 2.82
N ASN A 145 -1.53 20.65 3.74
CA ASN A 145 -0.25 20.02 3.45
C ASN A 145 -0.46 18.52 3.18
N MET A 146 0.56 17.89 2.63
CA MET A 146 0.59 16.44 2.42
C MET A 146 1.90 15.88 2.99
N ILE A 147 1.86 14.66 3.49
CA ILE A 147 3.07 13.89 3.79
C ILE A 147 3.24 12.81 2.74
N VAL A 148 4.47 12.65 2.25
CA VAL A 148 4.88 11.59 1.34
C VAL A 148 5.99 10.79 2.01
N LEU A 149 5.91 9.47 1.90
CA LEU A 149 6.91 8.55 2.40
C LEU A 149 7.28 7.58 1.28
N ILE A 150 8.58 7.45 1.02
CA ILE A 150 9.14 6.57 -0.01
C ILE A 150 10.01 5.53 0.68
N ILE A 151 9.67 4.26 0.55
CA ILE A 151 10.45 3.15 1.11
C ILE A 151 11.21 2.45 0.00
N ASN A 152 12.46 2.11 0.26
CA ASN A 152 13.25 1.20 -0.55
C ASN A 152 13.37 -0.14 0.19
N TYR A 153 12.78 -1.20 -0.36
CA TYR A 153 12.88 -2.56 0.16
C TYR A 153 14.05 -3.35 -0.43
N ASN A 154 14.78 -2.79 -1.39
CA ASN A 154 15.92 -3.45 -2.00
C ASN A 154 17.11 -3.53 -1.04
N GLU A 155 17.94 -4.55 -1.27
CA GLU A 155 19.21 -4.77 -0.56
C GLU A 155 20.28 -3.69 -0.87
N LEU A 156 20.08 -2.91 -1.93
CA LEU A 156 20.99 -1.85 -2.35
C LEU A 156 20.30 -0.47 -2.32
N PRO A 157 21.06 0.60 -2.01
CA PRO A 157 20.56 1.96 -2.19
C PRO A 157 20.29 2.21 -3.68
N GLY A 158 19.33 3.07 -3.97
CA GLY A 158 18.96 3.36 -5.36
C GLY A 158 18.40 4.76 -5.53
N ALA A 159 18.71 5.37 -6.68
CA ALA A 159 18.02 6.56 -7.13
C ALA A 159 16.55 6.22 -7.43
N PHE A 160 15.65 7.10 -7.01
CA PHE A 160 14.23 6.96 -7.21
C PHE A 160 13.65 8.25 -7.77
N ASP A 161 13.06 8.17 -8.96
CA ASP A 161 12.38 9.28 -9.61
C ASP A 161 10.94 9.37 -9.08
N PHE A 162 10.76 10.16 -8.02
CA PHE A 162 9.45 10.41 -7.44
C PHE A 162 8.59 11.27 -8.37
N GLN A 163 7.57 10.63 -8.93
CA GLN A 163 6.55 11.27 -9.76
C GLN A 163 5.43 11.84 -8.87
N LEU A 164 5.39 13.16 -8.67
CA LEU A 164 4.38 13.86 -7.85
C LEU A 164 2.94 13.55 -8.32
N LYS A 165 2.76 13.27 -9.61
CA LYS A 165 1.47 12.84 -10.17
C LYS A 165 0.90 11.60 -9.48
N HIS A 166 1.75 10.73 -8.92
CA HIS A 166 1.30 9.51 -8.23
C HIS A 166 0.62 9.80 -6.89
N VAL A 167 0.86 10.98 -6.33
CA VAL A 167 0.16 11.47 -5.14
C VAL A 167 -0.87 12.55 -5.49
N GLY A 168 -1.18 12.73 -6.78
CA GLY A 168 -2.17 13.70 -7.26
C GLY A 168 -1.68 15.15 -7.29
N ILE A 169 -0.37 15.36 -7.33
CA ILE A 169 0.25 16.69 -7.27
C ILE A 169 0.97 16.99 -8.60
N PHE A 170 0.81 18.22 -9.08
CA PHE A 170 1.53 18.77 -10.23
C PHE A 170 2.81 19.47 -9.77
N ASN A 171 2.67 20.47 -8.88
CA ASN A 171 3.78 21.22 -8.29
C ASN A 171 3.66 21.26 -6.76
N ALA A 172 4.79 21.28 -6.07
CA ALA A 172 4.84 21.48 -4.62
C ALA A 172 6.23 21.96 -4.16
N THR A 173 6.26 22.52 -2.96
CA THR A 173 7.49 22.66 -2.17
C THR A 173 7.64 21.42 -1.29
N LEU A 174 8.73 20.68 -1.45
CA LEU A 174 9.08 19.50 -0.66
C LEU A 174 10.04 19.92 0.45
N GLN A 175 9.77 19.50 1.68
CA GLN A 175 10.69 19.57 2.81
C GLN A 175 11.05 18.14 3.23
N ASP A 176 12.32 17.75 3.08
CA ASP A 176 12.85 16.51 3.66
C ASP A 176 12.84 16.61 5.19
N LEU A 177 12.14 15.69 5.85
CA LEU A 177 12.00 15.69 7.29
C LEU A 177 13.13 14.98 8.04
N TRP A 178 14.06 14.33 7.34
CA TRP A 178 15.28 13.76 7.91
C TRP A 178 16.44 14.75 7.86
N ASN A 179 16.60 15.49 6.76
CA ASN A 179 17.74 16.38 6.53
C ASN A 179 17.39 17.88 6.52
N ASP A 180 16.10 18.22 6.64
CA ASP A 180 15.58 19.60 6.66
C ASP A 180 15.83 20.39 5.36
N GLU A 181 16.20 19.71 4.27
CA GLU A 181 16.35 20.29 2.93
C GLU A 181 14.99 20.67 2.33
N ILE A 182 14.95 21.78 1.60
CA ILE A 182 13.72 22.30 0.96
C ILE A 182 13.98 22.49 -0.53
N VAL A 183 13.09 21.94 -1.37
CA VAL A 183 13.16 22.02 -2.83
C VAL A 183 11.80 22.38 -3.41
N GLU A 184 11.77 23.31 -4.36
CA GLU A 184 10.60 23.55 -5.21
C GLU A 184 10.64 22.64 -6.43
N VAL A 185 9.56 21.90 -6.66
CA VAL A 185 9.44 20.98 -7.79
C VAL A 185 8.38 21.51 -8.74
N GLN A 186 8.81 21.97 -9.92
CA GLN A 186 7.94 22.65 -10.89
C GLN A 186 7.60 21.82 -12.15
N ASN A 187 8.00 20.54 -12.21
CA ASN A 187 7.73 19.65 -13.35
C ASN A 187 7.30 18.25 -12.91
N GLY A 188 6.71 18.13 -11.72
CA GLY A 188 6.11 16.88 -11.23
C GLY A 188 7.06 15.70 -11.00
N VAL A 189 8.38 15.86 -11.12
CA VAL A 189 9.38 14.81 -10.84
C VAL A 189 10.46 15.34 -9.93
N TYR A 190 10.80 14.57 -8.90
CA TYR A 190 11.92 14.81 -8.00
C TYR A 190 12.72 13.52 -7.83
N SER A 191 14.02 13.57 -8.11
CA SER A 191 14.89 12.41 -8.03
C SER A 191 15.74 12.50 -6.77
N ASP A 192 15.75 11.42 -5.98
CA ASP A 192 16.61 11.32 -4.80
C ASP A 192 17.08 9.87 -4.57
N SER A 193 18.16 9.68 -3.83
CA SER A 193 18.65 8.37 -3.42
C SER A 193 17.96 7.93 -2.14
N VAL A 194 17.42 6.71 -2.13
CA VAL A 194 16.86 6.10 -0.92
C VAL A 194 17.79 4.97 -0.47
N PRO A 195 18.29 4.99 0.78
CA PRO A 195 19.13 3.92 1.32
C PRO A 195 18.49 2.54 1.21
N ASN A 196 19.28 1.47 1.19
CA ASN A 196 18.74 0.10 1.26
C ASN A 196 17.95 -0.09 2.55
N HIS A 197 16.77 -0.70 2.46
CA HIS A 197 15.80 -0.82 3.56
C HIS A 197 15.42 0.53 4.21
N GLY A 198 15.68 1.63 3.49
CA GLY A 198 15.59 3.00 3.98
C GLY A 198 14.32 3.71 3.56
N VAL A 199 14.22 4.96 4.02
CA VAL A 199 13.05 5.80 3.82
C VAL A 199 13.45 7.25 3.58
N ASN A 200 12.76 7.90 2.64
CA ASN A 200 12.74 9.35 2.54
C ASN A 200 11.33 9.84 2.89
N VAL A 201 11.24 10.95 3.63
CA VAL A 201 9.95 11.48 4.11
C VAL A 201 9.87 12.97 3.80
N TYR A 202 8.89 13.35 2.99
CA TYR A 202 8.72 14.73 2.53
C TYR A 202 7.40 15.29 2.99
N LYS A 203 7.44 16.45 3.66
CA LYS A 203 6.26 17.29 3.79
C LYS A 203 6.12 18.14 2.53
N LEU A 204 4.99 18.02 1.86
CA LEU A 204 4.64 18.84 0.70
C LEU A 204 3.73 19.99 1.14
N SER A 205 4.02 21.18 0.61
CA SER A 205 3.25 22.42 0.78
C SER A 205 3.15 23.17 -0.55
N ASN A 206 2.38 24.27 -0.59
CA ASN A 206 2.14 25.04 -1.83
C ASN A 206 1.66 24.16 -2.99
N LEU A 207 0.72 23.27 -2.68
CA LEU A 207 0.26 22.21 -3.58
C LEU A 207 -0.50 22.80 -4.78
N ILE A 208 -0.05 22.46 -5.99
CA ILE A 208 -0.87 22.55 -7.19
C ILE A 208 -1.35 21.13 -7.50
N LEU A 209 -2.66 20.89 -7.38
CA LEU A 209 -3.25 19.56 -7.56
C LEU A 209 -3.34 19.19 -9.04
N MET A 210 -3.20 17.90 -9.32
CA MET A 210 -3.63 17.34 -10.61
C MET A 210 -5.15 17.18 -10.67
N PRO A 211 -5.75 17.26 -11.87
CA PRO A 211 -7.13 16.86 -12.06
C PRO A 211 -7.37 15.41 -11.58
N PRO A 212 -8.50 15.10 -10.93
CA PRO A 212 -8.85 13.74 -10.56
C PRO A 212 -8.89 12.81 -11.76
N ILE A 213 -8.38 11.58 -11.60
CA ILE A 213 -8.45 10.55 -12.63
C ILE A 213 -9.86 9.98 -12.65
N SER A 214 -10.47 9.97 -13.83
CA SER A 214 -11.75 9.30 -14.06
C SER A 214 -11.53 7.91 -14.64
N PHE A 215 -12.29 6.92 -14.17
CA PHE A 215 -12.18 5.54 -14.61
C PHE A 215 -13.45 5.06 -15.32
N ARG A 216 -13.28 4.19 -16.31
CA ARG A 216 -14.33 3.30 -16.84
C ARG A 216 -14.15 1.93 -16.19
N TYR A 217 -15.21 1.46 -15.53
CA TYR A 217 -15.17 0.24 -14.73
C TYR A 217 -15.71 -0.97 -15.48
N TYR A 218 -15.05 -2.12 -15.28
CA TYR A 218 -15.45 -3.43 -15.78
C TYR A 218 -15.50 -4.40 -14.59
N SER A 219 -16.63 -5.08 -14.42
CA SER A 219 -16.84 -6.02 -13.32
C SER A 219 -16.44 -7.43 -13.74
N ALA A 220 -15.90 -8.21 -12.82
CA ALA A 220 -15.67 -9.64 -13.05
C ALA A 220 -16.96 -10.44 -13.29
N GLY A 221 -18.12 -9.89 -12.93
CA GLY A 221 -19.43 -10.49 -13.19
C GLY A 221 -20.04 -10.13 -14.55
N ASP A 222 -19.42 -9.22 -15.29
CA ASP A 222 -19.89 -8.82 -16.61
C ASP A 222 -19.40 -9.82 -17.67
N VAL A 223 -20.29 -10.72 -18.08
CA VAL A 223 -19.98 -11.79 -19.03
C VAL A 223 -19.65 -11.30 -20.44
N GLU A 224 -19.94 -10.04 -20.78
CA GLU A 224 -19.56 -9.43 -22.06
C GLU A 224 -18.11 -8.94 -22.07
N HIS A 225 -17.53 -8.75 -20.89
CA HIS A 225 -16.20 -8.16 -20.70
C HIS A 225 -15.27 -9.00 -19.84
N ALA A 226 -15.72 -10.10 -19.25
CA ALA A 226 -14.92 -10.90 -18.33
C ALA A 226 -15.15 -12.41 -18.50
N SER A 227 -14.06 -13.18 -18.44
CA SER A 227 -14.11 -14.64 -18.55
C SER A 227 -12.98 -15.30 -17.74
N ALA A 228 -13.19 -16.58 -17.41
CA ALA A 228 -12.21 -17.41 -16.73
C ALA A 228 -11.83 -18.61 -17.61
N SER A 229 -10.58 -19.07 -17.51
CA SER A 229 -10.06 -20.22 -18.26
C SER A 229 -9.50 -21.31 -17.35
N ASP A 230 -9.57 -22.54 -17.84
CA ASP A 230 -9.05 -23.75 -17.20
C ASP A 230 -9.60 -23.95 -15.79
N ARG A 231 -8.75 -23.79 -14.77
CA ARG A 231 -9.12 -23.95 -13.36
C ARG A 231 -9.67 -22.68 -12.73
N ALA A 232 -9.52 -21.53 -13.39
CA ALA A 232 -10.09 -20.30 -12.89
C ALA A 232 -11.62 -20.34 -13.05
N GLY A 233 -12.31 -19.69 -12.13
CA GLY A 233 -13.76 -19.61 -12.13
C GLY A 233 -14.25 -18.20 -11.81
N ILE A 234 -15.57 -18.03 -11.82
CA ILE A 234 -16.24 -16.83 -11.32
C ILE A 234 -17.10 -17.24 -10.12
N ARG A 235 -16.90 -16.60 -8.98
CA ARG A 235 -17.67 -16.84 -7.75
C ARG A 235 -18.41 -15.61 -7.28
N GLN A 236 -19.41 -15.81 -6.41
CA GLN A 236 -20.04 -14.73 -5.64
C GLN A 236 -19.08 -14.18 -4.58
N VAL A 237 -19.10 -12.87 -4.36
CA VAL A 237 -18.41 -12.21 -3.24
C VAL A 237 -19.37 -12.09 -2.07
N GLY A 238 -19.20 -12.97 -1.08
CA GLY A 238 -20.07 -13.04 0.11
C GLY A 238 -21.55 -13.14 -0.26
N THR A 239 -22.37 -12.32 0.39
CA THR A 239 -23.80 -12.18 0.10
C THR A 239 -24.14 -11.01 -0.83
N SER A 240 -23.12 -10.27 -1.31
CA SER A 240 -23.30 -9.13 -2.22
C SER A 240 -23.71 -9.59 -3.63
N SER A 241 -24.04 -8.66 -4.52
CA SER A 241 -24.23 -8.94 -5.95
C SER A 241 -22.91 -9.01 -6.74
N GLU A 242 -21.77 -8.68 -6.13
CA GLU A 242 -20.48 -8.66 -6.81
C GLU A 242 -19.95 -10.07 -7.08
N LYS A 243 -19.21 -10.20 -8.17
CA LYS A 243 -18.52 -11.43 -8.56
C LYS A 243 -17.01 -11.22 -8.53
N ALA A 244 -16.26 -12.30 -8.39
CA ALA A 244 -14.82 -12.29 -8.49
C ALA A 244 -14.33 -13.46 -9.35
N GLY A 245 -13.34 -13.21 -10.20
CA GLY A 245 -12.53 -14.25 -10.81
C GLY A 245 -11.67 -14.91 -9.74
N ASN A 246 -11.85 -16.20 -9.49
CA ASN A 246 -11.15 -16.94 -8.45
C ASN A 246 -10.34 -18.11 -9.00
N TRP A 247 -9.48 -18.69 -8.17
CA TRP A 247 -8.58 -19.79 -8.55
C TRP A 247 -7.72 -19.44 -9.78
N ILE A 248 -7.25 -18.20 -9.81
CA ILE A 248 -6.33 -17.70 -10.82
C ILE A 248 -4.94 -18.23 -10.47
N GLY A 249 -4.42 -19.13 -11.29
CA GLY A 249 -3.15 -19.81 -11.02
C GLY A 249 -3.11 -21.22 -11.59
N HIS A 250 -1.94 -21.85 -11.56
CA HIS A 250 -1.74 -23.24 -12.00
C HIS A 250 -2.37 -23.54 -13.39
N LYS A 251 -1.99 -22.74 -14.40
CA LYS A 251 -2.53 -22.67 -15.77
C LYS A 251 -3.87 -21.95 -15.93
N GLY A 252 -4.67 -21.83 -14.87
CA GLY A 252 -5.88 -21.00 -14.86
C GLY A 252 -5.56 -19.51 -14.91
N PHE A 253 -6.36 -18.76 -15.66
CA PHE A 253 -6.28 -17.31 -15.76
C PHE A 253 -7.67 -16.68 -15.81
N PHE A 254 -7.74 -15.42 -15.39
CA PHE A 254 -8.93 -14.58 -15.51
C PHE A 254 -8.65 -13.43 -16.46
N GLU A 255 -9.57 -13.09 -17.34
CA GLU A 255 -9.32 -12.09 -18.37
C GLU A 255 -10.49 -11.14 -18.53
N PHE A 256 -10.15 -9.86 -18.63
CA PHE A 256 -11.04 -8.82 -19.12
C PHE A 256 -10.82 -8.60 -20.62
N HIS A 257 -11.88 -8.57 -21.41
CA HIS A 257 -11.85 -8.39 -22.86
C HIS A 257 -12.77 -7.24 -23.29
N ASN A 258 -12.63 -6.79 -24.54
CA ASN A 258 -13.33 -5.61 -25.08
C ASN A 258 -13.08 -4.33 -24.27
N ILE A 259 -11.85 -4.18 -23.77
CA ILE A 259 -11.50 -3.07 -22.88
C ILE A 259 -11.13 -1.84 -23.70
N ASP A 260 -11.83 -0.75 -23.42
CA ASP A 260 -11.61 0.56 -24.04
C ASP A 260 -10.27 1.17 -23.61
N GLY A 261 -9.34 1.30 -24.56
CA GLY A 261 -8.08 2.01 -24.38
C GLY A 261 -8.16 3.51 -24.62
N GLY A 262 -9.35 4.05 -24.90
CA GLY A 262 -9.56 5.44 -25.28
C GLY A 262 -9.26 5.71 -26.75
N LYS A 263 -9.28 6.98 -27.15
CA LYS A 263 -9.14 7.41 -28.56
C LYS A 263 -7.76 7.15 -29.12
N LYS A 264 -6.73 7.22 -28.28
CA LYS A 264 -5.32 7.09 -28.70
C LYS A 264 -4.61 5.85 -28.15
N GLY A 265 -5.20 5.14 -27.19
CA GLY A 265 -4.49 4.08 -26.48
C GLY A 265 -3.35 4.61 -25.61
N GLY A 266 -2.26 3.86 -25.53
CA GLY A 266 -1.01 4.26 -24.88
C GLY A 266 -0.90 3.83 -23.40
N LEU A 267 -0.31 4.69 -22.58
CA LEU A 267 -0.15 4.48 -21.14
C LEU A 267 -1.42 4.88 -20.39
N LYS A 268 -1.91 4.00 -19.52
CA LYS A 268 -3.09 4.24 -18.68
C LYS A 268 -2.83 3.85 -17.24
N VAL A 269 -3.48 4.54 -16.30
CA VAL A 269 -3.65 4.03 -14.94
C VAL A 269 -4.73 2.96 -14.95
N LEU A 270 -4.38 1.76 -14.48
CA LEU A 270 -5.29 0.66 -14.21
C LEU A 270 -5.53 0.60 -12.70
N GLN A 271 -6.78 0.76 -12.28
CA GLN A 271 -7.24 0.48 -10.93
C GLN A 271 -7.72 -0.97 -10.87
N ILE A 272 -7.31 -1.73 -9.86
CA ILE A 272 -7.64 -3.15 -9.70
C ILE A 272 -8.37 -3.32 -8.38
N ALA A 273 -9.59 -3.86 -8.45
CA ALA A 273 -10.33 -4.30 -7.28
C ALA A 273 -10.09 -5.79 -7.08
N TYR A 274 -9.61 -6.20 -5.90
CA TYR A 274 -9.24 -7.58 -5.62
C TYR A 274 -9.54 -8.01 -4.19
N ILE A 275 -9.55 -9.33 -3.99
CA ILE A 275 -9.61 -9.99 -2.70
C ILE A 275 -8.38 -10.88 -2.59
N ALA A 276 -7.46 -10.54 -1.70
CA ALA A 276 -6.38 -11.42 -1.30
C ALA A 276 -6.68 -11.82 0.14
N MET A 277 -7.13 -13.08 0.33
CA MET A 277 -7.38 -13.66 1.65
C MET A 277 -6.30 -14.68 1.99
N ASP A 278 -5.61 -14.49 3.10
CA ASP A 278 -4.62 -15.41 3.67
C ASP A 278 -4.52 -15.15 5.17
N ASN A 279 -4.10 -16.13 5.96
CA ASN A 279 -4.08 -16.00 7.42
C ASN A 279 -2.77 -15.36 7.90
N PHE A 280 -2.83 -14.14 8.44
CA PHE A 280 -1.66 -13.39 8.99
C PHE A 280 -1.33 -13.69 10.45
N LEU A 281 -1.91 -14.74 11.03
CA LEU A 281 -1.74 -15.04 12.45
C LEU A 281 -0.43 -15.77 12.76
N GLU A 282 0.32 -16.21 11.74
CA GLU A 282 1.62 -16.88 11.91
C GLU A 282 2.80 -15.91 11.64
N PRO A 283 3.89 -15.96 12.43
CA PRO A 283 5.13 -15.26 12.14
C PRO A 283 5.69 -15.64 10.76
N ALA A 284 6.29 -14.68 10.06
CA ALA A 284 6.62 -14.67 8.64
C ALA A 284 7.01 -16.04 8.01
N ILE A 285 6.06 -16.67 7.31
CA ILE A 285 6.32 -17.62 6.21
C ILE A 285 6.05 -16.94 4.85
N SER A 286 5.39 -15.77 4.82
CA SER A 286 5.17 -14.95 3.62
C SER A 286 5.21 -13.44 3.95
N HIS A 287 5.60 -12.60 2.98
CA HIS A 287 5.77 -11.14 3.14
C HIS A 287 4.44 -10.36 3.30
N GLY A 288 3.34 -11.04 3.63
CA GLY A 288 2.05 -10.37 3.78
C GLY A 288 1.41 -9.97 2.45
N ASP A 289 1.67 -10.72 1.38
CA ASP A 289 1.23 -10.44 0.02
C ASP A 289 0.93 -11.71 -0.81
N ARG A 290 0.22 -11.50 -1.92
CA ARG A 290 0.14 -12.46 -3.02
C ARG A 290 0.72 -11.87 -4.29
N PHE A 291 1.46 -12.69 -5.02
CA PHE A 291 1.93 -12.33 -6.34
C PHE A 291 0.92 -12.72 -7.42
N GLY A 292 0.85 -11.93 -8.47
CA GLY A 292 0.13 -12.24 -9.70
C GLY A 292 0.79 -11.54 -10.88
N SER A 293 0.47 -11.94 -12.10
CA SER A 293 0.90 -11.24 -13.31
C SER A 293 -0.29 -10.65 -14.03
N VAL A 294 -0.07 -9.48 -14.64
CA VAL A 294 -1.00 -8.81 -15.52
C VAL A 294 -0.38 -8.72 -16.91
N LYS A 295 -1.10 -9.18 -17.92
CA LYS A 295 -0.72 -9.08 -19.33
C LYS A 295 -1.73 -8.21 -20.07
N LEU A 296 -1.25 -7.15 -20.72
CA LEU A 296 -2.06 -6.37 -21.66
C LEU A 296 -1.80 -6.86 -23.08
N ASN A 297 -2.83 -7.33 -23.77
CA ASN A 297 -2.74 -7.81 -25.14
C ASN A 297 -1.60 -8.84 -25.31
N ASN A 298 -0.68 -8.57 -26.23
CA ASN A 298 0.49 -9.39 -26.50
C ASN A 298 1.78 -8.84 -25.86
N ASN A 299 1.68 -7.83 -24.98
CA ASN A 299 2.83 -7.23 -24.31
C ASN A 299 3.41 -8.19 -23.26
N ASP A 300 4.58 -7.83 -22.72
CA ASP A 300 5.20 -8.58 -21.63
C ASP A 300 4.31 -8.60 -20.38
N GLU A 301 4.42 -9.69 -19.61
CA GLU A 301 3.72 -9.80 -18.33
C GLU A 301 4.38 -8.90 -17.28
N VAL A 302 3.56 -8.14 -16.56
CA VAL A 302 3.98 -7.33 -15.42
C VAL A 302 3.63 -8.09 -14.14
N VAL A 303 4.64 -8.39 -13.32
CA VAL A 303 4.42 -9.02 -12.01
C VAL A 303 3.99 -7.96 -11.01
N LEU A 304 2.88 -8.23 -10.34
CA LEU A 304 2.30 -7.38 -9.31
C LEU A 304 2.31 -8.10 -7.97
N ASN A 305 2.55 -7.32 -6.94
CA ASN A 305 2.48 -7.74 -5.55
C ASN A 305 1.25 -7.08 -4.93
N PHE A 306 0.28 -7.91 -4.54
CA PHE A 306 -1.00 -7.50 -3.97
C PHE A 306 -0.96 -7.63 -2.44
N PRO A 307 -0.99 -6.50 -1.72
CA PRO A 307 -1.15 -6.50 -0.27
C PRO A 307 -2.40 -7.26 0.14
N MET A 308 -2.35 -7.84 1.32
CA MET A 308 -3.42 -8.71 1.77
C MET A 308 -4.65 -7.90 2.15
N SER A 309 -5.81 -8.27 1.59
CA SER A 309 -7.02 -7.46 1.73
C SER A 309 -7.83 -7.81 2.95
N GLY A 310 -7.59 -8.93 3.64
CA GLY A 310 -8.29 -9.28 4.87
C GLY A 310 -8.14 -10.76 5.21
N ASN A 311 -8.88 -11.18 6.24
CA ASN A 311 -8.90 -12.58 6.70
C ASN A 311 -10.14 -13.33 6.19
N ASN A 312 -10.94 -12.72 5.31
CA ASN A 312 -12.12 -13.32 4.71
C ASN A 312 -12.17 -13.15 3.18
N ASN A 313 -13.01 -13.96 2.51
CA ASN A 313 -13.18 -13.98 1.06
C ASN A 313 -14.18 -12.94 0.52
N GLU A 314 -14.53 -11.94 1.32
CA GLU A 314 -15.56 -10.94 1.00
C GLU A 314 -14.99 -9.52 0.91
N ARG A 315 -13.84 -9.25 1.55
CA ARG A 315 -13.25 -7.92 1.58
C ARG A 315 -12.51 -7.56 0.30
N VAL A 316 -13.15 -6.70 -0.48
CA VAL A 316 -12.61 -6.11 -1.71
C VAL A 316 -11.78 -4.87 -1.40
N TYR A 317 -10.48 -4.91 -1.70
CA TYR A 317 -9.65 -3.71 -1.76
C TYR A 317 -9.73 -3.11 -3.18
N ARG A 318 -10.04 -1.81 -3.29
CA ARG A 318 -10.45 -1.19 -4.58
C ARG A 318 -9.47 -0.20 -5.17
N ASP A 319 -8.54 0.34 -4.38
CA ASP A 319 -7.70 1.46 -4.82
C ASP A 319 -6.26 1.06 -5.19
N TYR A 320 -6.07 -0.20 -5.61
CA TYR A 320 -4.76 -0.64 -6.08
C TYR A 320 -4.52 -0.17 -7.51
N ARG A 321 -3.56 0.74 -7.71
CA ARG A 321 -3.32 1.40 -9.01
C ARG A 321 -1.96 1.09 -9.59
N VAL A 322 -1.93 0.68 -10.85
CA VAL A 322 -0.71 0.40 -11.61
C VAL A 322 -0.71 1.18 -12.92
N ASP A 323 0.47 1.58 -13.38
CA ASP A 323 0.63 2.14 -14.72
C ASP A 323 0.83 0.99 -15.71
N LEU A 324 -0.01 0.92 -16.73
CA LEU A 324 0.03 -0.15 -17.72
C LEU A 324 0.06 0.46 -19.13
N GLY A 325 1.15 0.17 -19.84
CA GLY A 325 1.44 0.72 -21.16
C GLY A 325 1.04 -0.20 -22.31
N GLY A 326 0.69 0.39 -23.44
CA GLY A 326 0.44 -0.32 -24.69
C GLY A 326 -1.03 -0.65 -24.95
N PHE A 327 -1.95 0.15 -24.39
CA PHE A 327 -3.36 0.08 -24.78
C PHE A 327 -3.49 0.45 -26.27
N LEU A 328 -4.29 -0.31 -27.00
CA LEU A 328 -4.75 0.02 -28.34
C LEU A 328 -5.98 0.93 -28.26
N PRO A 329 -6.24 1.78 -29.28
CA PRO A 329 -7.46 2.56 -29.34
C PRO A 329 -8.75 1.71 -29.31
N GLY A 330 -9.77 2.22 -28.61
CA GLY A 330 -11.11 1.64 -28.55
C GLY A 330 -11.21 0.34 -27.75
N GLU A 331 -12.36 -0.34 -27.87
CA GLU A 331 -12.78 -1.54 -27.13
C GLU A 331 -12.16 -2.83 -27.71
N THR A 332 -10.83 -2.85 -27.84
CA THR A 332 -10.10 -3.96 -28.47
C THR A 332 -9.13 -4.65 -27.54
N ASN A 333 -8.95 -4.14 -26.33
CA ASN A 333 -7.89 -4.59 -25.42
C ASN A 333 -8.33 -5.78 -24.58
N ARG A 334 -7.35 -6.62 -24.23
CA ARG A 334 -7.51 -7.75 -23.32
C ARG A 334 -6.50 -7.63 -22.18
N ILE A 335 -6.97 -7.79 -20.95
CA ILE A 335 -6.15 -7.73 -19.73
C ILE A 335 -6.28 -9.07 -19.01
N LYS A 336 -5.21 -9.86 -19.04
CA LYS A 336 -5.14 -11.20 -18.46
C LYS A 336 -4.44 -11.16 -17.09
N PHE A 337 -5.09 -11.70 -16.08
CA PHE A 337 -4.54 -11.98 -14.76
C PHE A 337 -4.17 -13.46 -14.65
N SER A 338 -2.94 -13.76 -14.23
CA SER A 338 -2.46 -15.14 -14.05
C SER A 338 -1.45 -15.27 -12.92
N ASN A 339 -1.14 -16.51 -12.53
CA ASN A 339 0.05 -16.80 -11.73
C ASN A 339 0.59 -18.21 -12.06
N PRO A 340 1.78 -18.33 -12.68
CA PRO A 340 2.32 -19.64 -13.03
C PRO A 340 2.93 -20.40 -11.83
N LYS A 341 3.23 -19.72 -10.73
CA LYS A 341 3.98 -20.26 -9.57
C LYS A 341 3.14 -20.41 -8.29
N GLY A 342 1.85 -20.07 -8.34
CA GLY A 342 0.94 -20.14 -7.20
C GLY A 342 -0.44 -19.60 -7.54
N TRP A 343 -1.15 -19.10 -6.53
CA TRP A 343 -2.44 -18.46 -6.68
C TRP A 343 -2.30 -16.94 -6.66
N ALA A 344 -2.88 -16.26 -7.64
CA ALA A 344 -3.11 -14.82 -7.58
C ALA A 344 -4.30 -14.50 -6.66
N PRO A 345 -4.48 -13.22 -6.27
CA PRO A 345 -5.73 -12.78 -5.65
C PRO A 345 -6.95 -13.04 -6.53
N ASP A 346 -8.12 -13.08 -5.90
CA ASP A 346 -9.37 -13.06 -6.64
C ASP A 346 -9.59 -11.64 -7.19
N ILE A 347 -9.96 -11.51 -8.46
CA ILE A 347 -10.12 -10.21 -9.13
C ILE A 347 -11.60 -9.88 -9.26
N VAL A 348 -12.02 -8.75 -8.66
CA VAL A 348 -13.43 -8.31 -8.60
C VAL A 348 -13.77 -7.38 -9.76
N GLY A 349 -12.81 -6.59 -10.21
CA GLY A 349 -13.03 -5.63 -11.27
C GLY A 349 -11.79 -4.82 -11.60
N ILE A 350 -11.86 -4.10 -12.71
CA ILE A 350 -10.83 -3.16 -13.12
C ILE A 350 -11.44 -1.80 -13.50
N GLY A 351 -10.72 -0.73 -13.22
CA GLY A 351 -10.99 0.61 -13.72
C GLY A 351 -9.88 1.05 -14.66
N VAL A 352 -10.22 1.39 -15.91
CA VAL A 352 -9.26 1.94 -16.87
C VAL A 352 -9.42 3.45 -16.96
N GLN A 353 -8.30 4.17 -16.85
CA GLN A 353 -8.29 5.63 -16.96
C GLN A 353 -8.90 6.10 -18.29
N LYS A 354 -9.89 6.99 -18.19
CA LYS A 354 -10.48 7.70 -19.33
C LYS A 354 -9.50 8.73 -19.89
N ASP A 355 -9.62 9.02 -21.19
CA ASP A 355 -8.96 10.20 -21.77
C ASP A 355 -9.45 11.47 -21.07
N ALA A 356 -8.55 12.42 -20.89
CA ALA A 356 -8.85 13.75 -20.35
C ALA A 356 -9.67 14.60 -21.32
#